data_AF-A0A9X9LJM0-F1
#
_entry.id   AF-A0A9X9LJM0-F1
#
_cell.length_a   1.000
_cell.length_b   1.000
_cell.length_c   1.000
_cell.angle_alpha   90.00
_cell.angle_beta   90.00
_cell.angle_gamma   90.00
#
_symmetry.space_group_name_H-M   'P 1'
#
loop_
_entity.id
_entity.type
_entity.pdbx_description
1 polymer ?
#
loop_
_entity_poly.entity_id
_entity_poly.type
_entity_poly.pdbx_seq_one_letter_code
_entity_poly.pdbx_strand_id
1 'polypeptide(L)'
;MAPAKKGGKKRKGHFAITEVVTREHTVTINKYIHRVDLKTCVLWTLKETKKFAMKEMGTPDVCIVTRLSKSVRAKGIRNVLYYICVCLSRKHSKNEDSPNRVCILVTCVPVGI
;
A
#
# COMPACT_ATOMS: atom_id res chain seq x y z
N MET A 1 19.06 -17.57 -51.49
CA MET A 1 19.06 -16.52 -50.44
C MET A 1 17.91 -16.82 -49.48
N ALA A 2 18.19 -16.93 -48.17
CA ALA A 2 17.17 -17.23 -47.16
C ALA A 2 16.32 -15.99 -46.83
N PRO A 3 15.02 -16.13 -46.52
CA PRO A 3 14.17 -14.98 -46.21
C PRO A 3 14.51 -14.43 -44.82
N ALA A 4 14.67 -13.10 -44.73
CA ALA A 4 14.96 -12.39 -43.49
C ALA A 4 13.80 -12.54 -42.49
N LYS A 5 14.11 -12.96 -41.25
CA LYS A 5 13.15 -12.98 -40.12
C LYS A 5 12.66 -11.56 -39.85
N LYS A 6 11.41 -11.25 -40.22
CA LYS A 6 10.72 -10.04 -39.76
C LYS A 6 10.61 -10.09 -38.24
N GLY A 7 11.34 -9.20 -37.56
CA GLY A 7 11.28 -9.01 -36.12
C GLY A 7 9.86 -8.67 -35.71
N GLY A 8 9.16 -9.64 -35.12
CA GLY A 8 7.83 -9.44 -34.58
C GLY A 8 7.86 -8.34 -33.54
N LYS A 9 7.13 -7.25 -33.79
CA LYS A 9 6.88 -6.17 -32.85
C LYS A 9 6.32 -6.81 -31.57
N LYS A 10 7.15 -6.96 -30.54
CA LYS A 10 6.72 -7.41 -29.21
C LYS A 10 5.55 -6.52 -28.82
N ARG A 11 4.34 -7.10 -28.74
CA ARG A 11 3.20 -6.40 -28.16
C ARG A 11 3.64 -6.01 -26.76
N LYS A 12 3.67 -4.71 -26.45
CA LYS A 12 3.85 -4.23 -25.07
C LYS A 12 2.72 -4.88 -24.29
N GLY A 13 3.05 -5.96 -23.58
CA GLY A 13 2.08 -6.71 -22.80
C GLY A 13 1.39 -5.76 -21.84
N HIS A 14 0.10 -5.98 -21.62
CA HIS A 14 -0.63 -5.29 -20.56
C HIS A 14 0.06 -5.66 -19.24
N PHE A 15 0.93 -4.79 -18.73
CA PHE A 15 1.63 -5.07 -17.48
C PHE A 15 0.59 -4.97 -16.36
N ALA A 16 0.43 -6.04 -15.56
CA ALA A 16 -0.49 -6.04 -14.41
C ALA A 16 -0.21 -4.93 -13.38
N ILE A 17 0.96 -4.30 -13.48
CA ILE A 17 1.39 -3.16 -12.64
C ILE A 17 0.63 -1.88 -12.99
N THR A 18 0.22 -1.68 -14.25
CA THR A 18 -0.53 -0.48 -14.66
C THR A 18 -2.02 -0.54 -14.37
N GLU A 19 -2.54 -1.71 -13.99
CA GLU A 19 -3.96 -1.89 -13.74
C GLU A 19 -4.38 -1.29 -12.38
N VAL A 20 -5.55 -0.64 -12.38
CA VAL A 20 -6.23 -0.12 -11.18
C VAL A 20 -6.78 -1.32 -10.42
N VAL A 21 -6.29 -1.54 -9.21
CA VAL A 21 -6.62 -2.71 -8.40
C VAL A 21 -7.00 -2.25 -7.00
N THR A 22 -8.06 -2.84 -6.45
CA THR A 22 -8.44 -2.66 -5.04
C THR A 22 -8.46 -4.00 -4.35
N ARG A 23 -7.80 -4.10 -3.19
CA ARG A 23 -7.72 -5.33 -2.38
C ARG A 23 -7.83 -5.00 -0.91
N GLU A 24 -8.50 -5.87 -0.17
CA GLU A 24 -8.57 -5.82 1.28
C GLU A 24 -7.55 -6.78 1.88
N HIS A 25 -6.80 -6.29 2.87
CA HIS A 25 -5.77 -7.04 3.54
C HIS A 25 -5.87 -6.84 5.05
N THR A 26 -5.68 -7.92 5.80
CA THR A 26 -5.46 -7.84 7.25
C THR A 26 -3.97 -7.74 7.52
N VAL A 27 -3.54 -6.62 8.11
CA VAL A 27 -2.15 -6.43 8.51
C VAL A 27 -1.98 -6.89 9.95
N THR A 28 -1.11 -7.88 10.17
CA THR A 28 -0.75 -8.36 11.51
C THR A 28 0.30 -7.47 12.13
N ILE A 29 -0.11 -6.56 13.03
CA ILE A 29 0.75 -5.50 13.58
C ILE A 29 1.61 -6.01 14.74
N ASN A 30 1.15 -7.03 15.46
CA ASN A 30 1.86 -7.63 16.58
C ASN A 30 3.32 -8.02 16.22
N LYS A 31 3.53 -8.54 15.00
CA LYS A 31 4.86 -8.93 14.50
C LYS A 31 5.83 -7.74 14.40
N TYR A 32 5.32 -6.53 14.18
CA TYR A 32 6.10 -5.33 13.96
C TYR A 32 6.33 -4.51 15.24
N ILE A 33 5.47 -4.65 16.25
CA ILE A 33 5.55 -3.90 17.51
C ILE A 33 6.44 -4.59 18.55
N HIS A 34 6.77 -5.88 18.38
CA HIS A 34 7.33 -6.74 19.42
C HIS A 34 8.60 -6.23 20.14
N ARG A 35 9.32 -5.24 19.63
CA ARG A 35 10.49 -4.62 20.30
C ARG A 35 10.58 -3.11 20.10
N VAL A 36 9.45 -2.47 19.83
CA VAL A 36 9.37 -1.04 19.55
C VAL A 36 9.02 -0.28 20.83
N ASP A 37 9.64 0.89 21.02
CA ASP A 37 9.28 1.78 22.12
C ASP A 37 7.80 2.16 22.08
N LEU A 38 7.13 2.05 23.23
CA LEU A 38 5.69 2.36 23.34
C LEU A 38 5.36 3.81 22.94
N LYS A 39 6.33 4.73 23.05
CA LYS A 39 6.16 6.14 22.62
C LYS A 39 6.11 6.30 21.09
N THR A 40 6.75 5.41 20.34
CA THR A 40 6.86 5.48 18.88
C THR A 40 6.05 4.41 18.17
N CYS A 41 5.36 3.54 18.91
CA CYS A 41 4.55 2.42 18.41
C CYS A 41 3.56 2.79 17.29
N VAL A 42 2.78 3.85 17.45
CA VAL A 42 1.86 4.34 16.41
C VAL A 42 2.60 4.79 15.15
N LEU A 43 3.70 5.54 15.31
CA LEU A 43 4.49 6.02 14.18
C LEU A 43 5.13 4.85 13.41
N TRP A 44 5.65 3.87 14.14
CA TRP A 44 6.18 2.64 13.56
C TRP A 44 5.11 1.84 12.82
N THR A 45 3.93 1.71 13.41
CA THR A 45 2.78 1.04 12.78
C THR A 45 2.43 1.69 11.43
N LEU A 46 2.38 3.02 11.38
CA LEU A 46 2.09 3.75 10.14
C LEU A 46 3.21 3.60 9.10
N LYS A 47 4.48 3.66 9.52
CA LYS A 47 5.63 3.39 8.64
C LYS A 47 5.58 1.99 8.06
N GLU A 48 5.24 1.00 8.88
CA GLU A 48 5.21 -0.39 8.47
C GLU A 48 3.99 -0.70 7.59
N THR A 49 2.86 -0.07 7.86
CA THR A 49 1.67 -0.13 6.97
C THR A 49 1.99 0.47 5.61
N LYS A 50 2.77 1.56 5.57
CA LYS A 50 3.24 2.15 4.31
C LYS A 50 4.14 1.18 3.55
N LYS A 51 5.11 0.55 4.22
CA LYS A 51 5.98 -0.47 3.60
C LYS A 51 5.20 -1.68 3.11
N PHE A 52 4.22 -2.13 3.87
CA PHE A 52 3.34 -3.23 3.48
C PHE A 52 2.60 -2.90 2.18
N ALA A 53 2.01 -1.71 2.09
CA ALA A 53 1.34 -1.24 0.88
C ALA A 53 2.29 -1.15 -0.31
N MET A 54 3.51 -0.62 -0.12
CA MET A 54 4.54 -0.57 -1.17
C MET A 54 4.91 -1.96 -1.68
N LYS A 55 5.02 -2.95 -0.79
CA LYS A 55 5.38 -4.33 -1.13
C LYS A 55 4.27 -5.06 -1.90
N GLU A 56 3.03 -4.97 -1.42
CA GLU A 56 1.88 -5.64 -2.05
C GLU A 56 1.54 -5.05 -3.42
N MET A 57 1.59 -3.72 -3.54
CA MET A 57 1.15 -3.01 -4.75
C MET A 57 2.32 -2.57 -5.65
N GLY A 58 3.58 -2.81 -5.28
CA GLY A 58 4.75 -2.58 -6.12
C GLY A 58 4.98 -1.13 -6.56
N THR A 59 4.37 -0.16 -5.87
CA THR A 59 4.46 1.28 -6.18
C THR A 59 5.00 2.02 -4.95
N PRO A 60 5.97 2.92 -5.10
CA PRO A 60 6.56 3.60 -3.95
C PRO A 60 5.69 4.75 -3.42
N ASP A 61 4.79 5.29 -4.24
CA ASP A 61 3.88 6.35 -3.84
C ASP A 61 2.65 5.80 -3.09
N VAL A 62 2.57 6.12 -1.80
CA VAL A 62 1.54 5.62 -0.89
C VAL A 62 1.00 6.77 -0.04
N CYS A 63 -0.30 6.97 -0.13
CA CYS A 63 -1.07 7.93 0.65
C CYS A 63 -1.91 7.18 1.69
N ILE A 64 -1.65 7.45 2.97
CA ILE A 64 -2.48 6.95 4.08
C ILE A 64 -3.60 7.95 4.34
N VAL A 65 -4.85 7.48 4.31
CA VAL A 65 -6.01 8.33 4.60
C VAL A 65 -6.03 8.71 6.08
N THR A 66 -6.32 9.97 6.38
CA THR A 66 -6.36 10.51 7.76
C THR A 66 -7.26 9.70 8.71
N ARG A 67 -8.35 9.12 8.21
CA ARG A 67 -9.24 8.24 8.99
C ARG A 67 -8.51 7.00 9.50
N LEU A 68 -7.65 6.39 8.68
CA LEU A 68 -6.82 5.26 9.12
C LEU A 68 -5.86 5.71 10.22
N SER A 69 -5.14 6.80 10.01
CA SER A 69 -4.20 7.35 11.00
C SER A 69 -4.87 7.64 12.35
N LYS A 70 -6.08 8.21 12.32
CA LYS A 70 -6.89 8.46 13.51
C LYS A 70 -7.32 7.15 14.19
N SER A 71 -7.76 6.15 13.42
CA SER A 71 -8.16 4.85 13.98
C SER A 71 -7.01 4.12 14.67
N VAL A 72 -5.80 4.17 14.10
CA VAL A 72 -4.59 3.58 14.72
C VAL A 72 -4.28 4.27 16.05
N ARG A 73 -4.48 5.60 16.13
CA ARG A 73 -4.22 6.40 17.33
C ARG A 73 -5.38 6.41 18.33
N ALA A 74 -6.57 5.90 17.99
CA ALA A 74 -7.79 6.07 18.77
C ALA A 74 -7.68 5.52 20.20
N LYS A 75 -6.96 4.41 20.39
CA LYS A 75 -6.76 3.76 21.69
C LYS A 75 -5.54 4.32 22.46
N GLY A 76 -4.84 5.29 21.89
CA GLY A 76 -3.67 5.96 22.45
C GLY A 76 -2.36 5.64 21.74
N ILE A 77 -1.26 6.23 22.22
CA ILE A 77 0.07 6.10 21.60
C ILE A 77 0.70 4.72 21.87
N ARG A 78 0.40 4.14 23.03
CA ARG A 78 1.00 2.88 23.49
C ARG A 78 0.22 1.63 23.06
N ASN A 79 -1.08 1.77 22.85
CA ASN A 79 -2.01 0.65 22.72
C ASN A 79 -2.54 0.58 21.29
N VAL A 80 -1.73 0.07 20.38
CA VAL A 80 -2.14 -0.16 18.98
C VAL A 80 -2.88 -1.50 18.88
N LEU A 81 -3.86 -1.59 17.99
CA LEU A 81 -4.54 -2.85 17.70
C LEU A 81 -3.55 -3.90 17.15
N TYR A 82 -3.74 -5.17 17.53
CA TYR A 82 -2.88 -6.25 17.04
C TYR A 82 -3.07 -6.54 15.54
N TYR A 83 -4.24 -6.20 15.01
CA TYR A 83 -4.63 -6.38 13.62
C TYR A 83 -5.36 -5.14 13.13
N ILE A 84 -5.11 -4.74 11.89
CA ILE A 84 -5.89 -3.71 11.21
C ILE A 84 -6.27 -4.22 9.82
N CYS A 85 -7.55 -4.10 9.48
CA CYS A 85 -8.01 -4.33 8.13
C CYS A 85 -7.85 -3.05 7.31
N VAL A 86 -7.07 -3.14 6.23
CA VAL A 86 -6.81 -2.04 5.31
C VAL A 86 -7.28 -2.40 3.91
N CYS A 87 -7.92 -1.44 3.26
CA CYS A 87 -8.20 -1.50 1.84
C CYS A 87 -7.09 -0.73 1.11
N LEU A 88 -6.35 -1.43 0.25
CA LEU A 88 -5.34 -0.88 -0.64
C LEU A 88 -5.99 -0.65 -2.00
N SER A 89 -6.11 0.60 -2.42
CA SER A 89 -6.60 0.95 -3.76
C SER A 89 -5.47 1.60 -4.55
N ARG A 90 -4.99 0.94 -5.60
CA ARG A 90 -4.10 1.57 -6.58
C ARG A 90 -4.96 2.43 -7.51
N LYS A 91 -4.69 3.74 -7.55
CA LYS A 91 -5.40 4.73 -8.37
C LYS A 91 -4.42 5.48 -9.26
N HIS A 92 -4.91 6.08 -10.34
CA HIS A 92 -4.10 7.00 -11.13
C HIS A 92 -3.81 8.27 -10.32
N SER A 93 -2.55 8.69 -10.35
CA SER A 93 -2.14 9.95 -9.73
C SER A 93 -2.78 11.09 -10.49
N LYS A 94 -3.38 12.03 -9.77
CA LYS A 94 -3.84 13.31 -10.32
C LYS A 94 -2.73 14.36 -10.37
N ASN A 95 -1.57 14.05 -9.78
CA ASN A 95 -0.46 14.98 -9.68
C ASN A 95 0.48 14.79 -10.88
N GLU A 96 0.51 15.78 -11.78
CA GLU A 96 1.34 15.75 -12.99
C GLU A 96 2.84 15.77 -12.67
N ASP A 97 3.24 16.32 -11.52
CA ASP A 97 4.64 16.39 -11.09
C ASP A 97 5.19 15.09 -10.49
N SER A 98 4.33 14.08 -10.28
CA SER A 98 4.75 12.82 -9.67
C SER A 98 5.45 11.90 -10.69
N PRO A 99 6.62 11.32 -10.36
CA PRO A 99 7.32 10.41 -11.29
C PRO A 99 6.55 9.11 -11.55
N ASN A 100 5.61 8.78 -10.67
CA ASN A 100 4.77 7.58 -10.78
C ASN A 100 3.36 7.97 -11.24
N ARG A 101 2.88 7.30 -12.30
CA ARG A 101 1.53 7.49 -12.84
C ARG A 101 0.41 6.91 -11.95
N VAL A 102 0.79 6.07 -10.99
CA VAL A 102 -0.13 5.39 -10.07
C VAL A 102 0.29 5.66 -8.63
N CYS A 103 -0.68 5.80 -7.75
CA CYS A 103 -0.51 5.97 -6.31
C CYS A 103 -1.39 4.96 -5.56
N ILE A 104 -0.97 4.57 -4.36
CA ILE A 104 -1.75 3.66 -3.51
C ILE A 104 -2.45 4.47 -2.44
N LEU A 105 -3.76 4.36 -2.38
CA LEU A 105 -4.58 4.91 -1.31
C LEU A 105 -4.86 3.82 -0.28
N VAL A 106 -4.44 4.04 0.96
CA VAL A 106 -4.69 3.12 2.08
C VAL A 106 -5.84 3.64 2.93
N THR A 107 -6.94 2.88 2.98
CA THR A 107 -8.14 3.21 3.74
C THR A 107 -8.37 2.17 4.84
N CYS A 108 -8.90 2.59 5.99
CA CYS A 108 -9.32 1.69 7.05
C CYS A 108 -10.66 1.06 6.70
N VAL A 109 -10.76 -0.27 6.77
CA VAL A 109 -12.03 -0.97 6.71
C VAL A 109 -12.49 -1.22 8.14
N PRO A 110 -13.62 -0.63 8.58
CA PRO A 110 -14.16 -0.93 9.89
C PRO A 110 -14.62 -2.39 9.90
N VAL A 111 -13.91 -3.23 10.65
CA VAL A 111 -14.39 -4.58 10.95
C VAL A 111 -15.32 -4.42 12.16
N GLY A 112 -16.59 -4.76 12.00
CA GLY A 112 -17.52 -4.81 13.13
C GLY A 112 -16.96 -5.79 14.16
N ILE A 113 -16.72 -5.28 15.37
CA ILE A 113 -16.46 -6.08 16.57
C ILE A 113 -17.76 -6.08 17.36
#